data_AF-A0A6G3TIT2-F1
#
_entry.id   AF-A0A6G3TIT2-F1
#
_cell.length_a   1.000
_cell.length_b   1.000
_cell.length_c   1.000
_cell.angle_alpha   90.00
_cell.angle_beta   90.00
_cell.angle_gamma   90.00
#
_symmetry.space_group_name_H-M   'P 1'
#
loop_
_entity.id
_entity.type
_entity.pdbx_description
1 polymer ?
#
loop_
_entity_poly.entity_id
_entity_poly.type
_entity_poly.pdbx_seq_one_letter_code
_entity_poly.pdbx_strand_id
1 'polypeptide(L)' 'MTTADRWTRAVREQLGLGRLLPLGGPGDGAWIAERAAREVLLAAARGVAGVRPGDLRVGLADPDDVREPAVPLPPGA' A
#
# COMPACT_ATOMS: atom_id res chain seq x y z
N MET A 1 -22.64 -9.26 2.54
CA MET A 1 -22.00 -7.96 2.26
C MET A 1 -22.81 -6.86 2.91
N THR A 2 -22.28 -6.24 3.96
CA THR A 2 -23.01 -5.27 4.78
C THR A 2 -22.96 -3.87 4.16
N THR A 3 -23.79 -2.94 4.62
CA THR A 3 -23.75 -1.53 4.18
C THR A 3 -22.39 -0.89 4.49
N ALA A 4 -21.72 -1.30 5.57
CA ALA A 4 -20.39 -0.84 5.95
C ALA A 4 -19.33 -1.25 4.91
N ASP A 5 -19.33 -2.50 4.44
CA ASP A 5 -18.40 -2.97 3.40
C ASP A 5 -18.55 -2.16 2.10
N ARG A 6 -19.79 -1.85 1.69
CA ARG A 6 -20.03 -1.05 0.47
C ARG A 6 -19.56 0.39 0.63
N TRP A 7 -19.77 0.98 1.80
CA TRP A 7 -19.35 2.35 2.09
C TRP A 7 -17.81 2.47 2.10
N THR A 8 -17.12 1.55 2.77
CA THR A 8 -15.64 1.49 2.78
C THR A 8 -15.08 1.35 1.37
N ARG A 9 -15.69 0.49 0.53
CA ARG A 9 -15.30 0.33 -0.88
C ARG A 9 -15.52 1.62 -1.69
N ALA A 10 -16.66 2.28 -1.52
CA ALA A 10 -16.98 3.52 -2.23
C ALA A 10 -16.04 4.68 -1.84
N VAL A 11 -15.74 4.83 -0.55
CA VAL A 11 -14.78 5.84 -0.07
C VAL A 11 -13.39 5.57 -0.64
N ARG A 12 -12.98 4.29 -0.75
CA ARG A 12 -11.68 3.93 -1.34
C ARG A 12 -11.60 4.19 -2.84
N GLU A 13 -12.68 3.91 -3.58
CA GLU A 13 -12.78 4.26 -5.00
C GLU A 13 -12.75 5.78 -5.19
N GLN A 14 -13.46 6.55 -4.36
CA GLN A 14 -13.46 8.02 -4.43
C GLN A 14 -12.12 8.65 -4.03
N LEU A 15 -11.40 8.08 -3.06
CA LEU A 15 -10.09 8.58 -2.63
C LEU A 15 -8.94 8.14 -3.55
N GLY A 16 -9.18 7.19 -4.46
CA GLY A 16 -8.16 6.70 -5.39
C GLY A 16 -6.93 6.13 -4.70
N LEU A 17 -7.13 5.36 -3.61
CA LEU A 17 -6.04 4.90 -2.73
C LEU A 17 -5.09 3.88 -3.40
N GLY A 18 -5.51 3.24 -4.50
CA GLY A 18 -4.76 2.17 -5.15
C GLY A 18 -4.75 0.89 -4.33
N ARG A 19 -3.80 -0.02 -4.58
CA ARG A 19 -3.68 -1.31 -3.86
C ARG A 19 -3.32 -1.09 -2.39
N LEU A 20 -3.71 -2.01 -1.51
CA LEU A 20 -3.18 -2.06 -0.14
C LEU A 20 -1.93 -2.94 -0.15
N LEU A 21 -0.84 -2.42 0.39
CA LEU A 21 0.46 -3.07 0.45
C LEU A 21 0.78 -3.44 1.90
N PRO A 22 1.34 -4.63 2.18
CA PRO A 22 1.80 -4.97 3.52
C PRO A 22 2.91 -4.01 3.93
N LEU A 23 2.82 -3.49 5.16
CA LEU A 23 3.83 -2.64 5.77
C LEU A 23 4.47 -3.44 6.91
N GLY A 24 5.76 -3.77 6.77
CA GLY A 24 6.42 -4.69 7.69
C GLY A 24 6.28 -6.16 7.25
N GLY A 25 6.54 -7.07 8.18
CA GLY A 25 6.45 -8.50 7.93
C GLY A 25 5.00 -9.02 7.91
N PRO A 26 4.78 -10.24 7.39
CA PRO A 26 3.46 -10.88 7.37
C PRO A 26 2.77 -10.99 8.73
N GLY A 27 3.54 -11.00 9.82
CA GLY A 27 3.05 -11.06 11.21
C GLY A 27 2.61 -9.73 11.80
N ASP A 28 3.01 -8.60 11.20
CA ASP A 28 2.84 -7.28 11.81
C ASP A 28 1.42 -6.72 11.61
N GLY A 29 0.64 -7.29 10.69
CA GLY A 29 -0.76 -6.92 10.48
C GLY A 29 -0.96 -5.45 10.13
N ALA A 30 0.01 -4.83 9.45
CA ALA A 30 -0.05 -3.44 9.05
C ALA A 30 -0.10 -3.31 7.51
N TRP A 31 -0.86 -2.34 7.03
CA TRP A 31 -1.03 -2.05 5.61
C TRP A 31 -0.89 -0.57 5.32
N ILE A 32 -0.40 -0.26 4.12
CA ILE A 32 -0.32 1.09 3.59
C ILE A 32 -0.98 1.14 2.21
N ALA A 33 -1.75 2.20 1.94
CA ALA A 33 -2.26 2.46 0.59
C ALA A 33 -1.11 2.78 -0.37
N GLU A 34 -1.12 2.19 -1.56
CA GLU A 34 -0.09 2.41 -2.60
C GLU A 34 0.10 3.91 -2.91
N ARG A 35 -0.99 4.68 -2.94
CA ARG A 35 -0.92 6.14 -3.07
C ARG A 35 -0.14 6.80 -1.93
N ALA A 36 -0.39 6.40 -0.68
CA ALA A 36 0.31 6.94 0.47
C ALA A 36 1.80 6.56 0.46
N ALA A 37 2.12 5.31 0.12
CA ALA A 37 3.50 4.85 -0.06
C ALA A 37 4.22 5.69 -1.14
N ARG A 38 3.55 5.96 -2.26
CA ARG A 38 4.10 6.78 -3.34
C ARG A 38 4.48 8.18 -2.88
N GLU A 39 3.61 8.86 -2.15
CA GLU A 39 3.88 10.21 -1.68
C GLU A 39 5.08 10.26 -0.71
N VAL A 40 5.16 9.31 0.23
CA VAL A 40 6.29 9.21 1.18
C VAL A 40 7.61 8.90 0.45
N LEU A 41 7.60 7.93 -0.47
CA LEU A 41 8.80 7.52 -1.21
C LEU A 41 9.31 8.62 -2.15
N LEU A 42 8.40 9.31 -2.86
CA LEU A 42 8.79 10.44 -3.71
C LEU A 42 9.30 11.63 -2.90
N ALA A 43 8.71 11.91 -1.74
CA ALA A 43 9.21 12.94 -0.83
C ALA A 43 10.64 12.61 -0.35
N ALA A 44 10.89 11.37 0.06
CA ALA A 44 12.22 10.91 0.45
C ALA A 44 13.22 11.00 -0.71
N ALA A 45 12.83 10.57 -1.92
CA ALA A 45 13.70 10.60 -3.10
C ALA A 45 14.10 12.02 -3.51
N ARG A 46 13.25 13.04 -3.29
CA ARG A 46 13.59 14.46 -3.52
C ARG A 46 14.66 14.98 -2.56
N GLY A 47 14.88 14.33 -1.43
CA GLY A 47 15.95 14.67 -0.49
C GLY A 47 17.35 14.20 -0.93
N VAL A 48 17.44 13.37 -1.98
CA VAL A 48 18.71 12.85 -2.49
C VAL A 48 19.33 13.85 -3.46
N ALA A 49 20.46 14.43 -3.07
CA ALA A 49 21.16 15.43 -3.87
C ALA A 49 21.60 14.86 -5.23
N GLY A 50 21.35 15.62 -6.31
CA GLY A 50 21.74 15.23 -7.67
C GLY A 50 20.83 14.19 -8.32
N VAL A 51 19.75 13.75 -7.66
CA VAL A 51 18.81 12.75 -8.20
C VAL A 51 17.46 13.39 -8.51
N ARG A 52 16.91 13.07 -9.69
CA ARG A 52 15.52 13.38 -10.05
C ARG A 52 14.72 12.08 -10.10
N PRO A 53 13.79 11.82 -9.15
CA PRO A 53 12.98 10.61 -9.17
C PRO A 53 12.09 10.56 -10.42
N GLY A 54 12.11 9.41 -11.10
CA GLY A 54 11.22 9.08 -12.22
C GLY A 54 9.91 8.44 -11.75
N ASP A 55 9.30 7.63 -12.61
CA ASP A 55 8.10 6.88 -12.26
C ASP A 55 8.38 5.86 -11.15
N LEU A 56 7.48 5.80 -10.17
CA LEU A 56 7.57 4.88 -9.04
C LEU A 56 6.74 3.64 -9.29
N ARG A 57 7.33 2.46 -9.07
CA ARG A 57 6.64 1.17 -9.05
C ARG A 57 6.94 0.48 -7.72
N VAL A 58 5.91 -0.08 -7.09
CA VAL A 58 6.04 -0.81 -5.83
C VAL A 58 5.63 -2.26 -6.07
N GLY A 59 6.53 -3.17 -5.68
CA GLY A 59 6.35 -4.62 -5.75
C GLY A 59 7.02 -5.29 -4.57
N LEU A 60 6.82 -6.60 -4.43
CA LEU A 60 7.49 -7.39 -3.41
C LEU A 60 9.00 -7.42 -3.69
N ALA A 61 9.79 -7.28 -2.63
CA ALA A 61 11.25 -7.34 -2.73
C ALA A 61 11.71 -8.78 -3.05
N ASP A 62 11.00 -9.77 -2.52
CA ASP A 62 11.16 -11.19 -2.82
C ASP A 62 9.79 -11.77 -3.23
N PRO A 63 9.56 -12.03 -4.52
CA PRO A 63 8.30 -12.61 -4.99
C PRO A 63 8.19 -14.12 -4.75
N ASP A 64 9.26 -14.79 -4.31
CA ASP A 64 9.28 -16.23 -4.05
C ASP A 64 9.11 -16.55 -2.53
N ASP A 65 9.52 -15.64 -1.63
CA ASP A 65 9.23 -15.73 -0.17
C ASP A 65 7.94 -14.96 0.21
N VAL A 66 6.85 -15.22 -0.51
CA VAL A 66 5.54 -14.67 -0.16
C VAL A 66 4.91 -15.55 0.92
N ARG A 67 4.79 -15.00 2.12
CA ARG A 67 4.04 -15.66 3.21
C ARG A 67 2.65 -15.08 3.32
N GLU A 68 1.71 -15.95 3.63
CA GLU A 68 0.35 -15.55 3.92
C GLU A 68 0.35 -14.59 5.14
N PRO A 69 -0.32 -13.42 5.03
CA PRO A 69 -0.45 -12.51 6.15
C PRO A 69 -1.07 -13.23 7.36
N ALA A 70 -0.46 -13.09 8.53
CA ALA A 70 -1.00 -13.66 9.77
C ALA A 70 -2.32 -13.01 10.20
N VAL A 71 -2.56 -11.79 9.71
CA VAL A 71 -3.80 -11.04 9.90
C VAL A 71 -4.47 -10.88 8.53
N PRO A 72 -5.77 -11.18 8.40
CA PRO A 72 -6.46 -11.02 7.13
C PRO A 72 -6.40 -9.56 6.67
N LEU A 73 -6.40 -9.37 5.35
CA LEU A 73 -6.53 -8.06 4.76
C LEU A 73 -7.74 -7.33 5.38
N PRO A 74 -7.62 -6.02 5.67
CA PRO A 74 -8.71 -5.27 6.25
C PRO A 74 -9.95 -5.35 5.35
N PRO A 75 -11.17 -5.36 5.93
CA PRO A 75 -12.40 -5.49 5.17
C PRO A 75 -12.49 -4.39 4.10
N GLY A 76 -12.70 -4.81 2.84
CA GLY A 76 -12.73 -3.91 1.68
C GLY A 76 -11.40 -3.74 0.92
N ALA A 77 -10.39 -4.58 1.20
CA ALA A 77 -9.18 -4.71 0.38
C ALA A 77 -9.47 -5.08 -1.09
#